data_AF-S7R7C4-F1
#
_entry.id   AF-S7R7C4-F1
#
_cell.length_a   1.000
_cell.length_b   1.000
_cell.length_c   1.000
_cell.angle_alpha   90.00
_cell.angle_beta   90.00
_cell.angle_gamma   90.00
#
_symmetry.space_group_name_H-M   'P 1'
#
loop_
_entity.id
_entity.type
_entity.pdbx_description
1 polymer ?
#
loop_
_entity_poly.entity_id
_entity_poly.type
_entity_poly.pdbx_seq_one_letter_code
_entity_poly.pdbx_strand_id
1 'polypeptide(L)'
;QFQSYVKRREPFNRRFRDGETVKQWWEAVRRDQMGQVLGALAVKIFSVSVNSMVDERAMSSVTWLNSKLRSRQDILTLNDTIMIRGWHRWNPQVSATFYTGLRTSLTTMRV
;
A
#
# COMPACT_ATOMS: atom_id res chain seq x y z
N GLN A 1 -14.48 23.27 -11.01
CA GLN A 1 -14.14 21.83 -11.03
C GLN A 1 -15.39 20.94 -10.90
N PHE A 2 -16.19 21.05 -9.83
CA PHE A 2 -17.41 20.23 -9.64
C PHE A 2 -18.41 20.32 -10.82
N GLN A 3 -18.72 21.53 -11.29
CA GLN A 3 -19.60 21.73 -12.45
C GLN A 3 -19.03 21.11 -13.75
N SER A 4 -17.70 21.13 -13.93
CA SER A 4 -17.04 20.49 -15.07
C SER A 4 -17.10 18.96 -14.97
N TYR A 5 -17.00 18.41 -13.76
CA TYR A 5 -17.18 16.99 -13.48
C TYR A 5 -18.61 16.52 -13.81
N VAL A 6 -19.62 17.24 -13.32
CA VAL A 6 -21.04 16.95 -13.62
C VAL A 6 -21.30 17.02 -15.13
N LYS A 7 -20.71 18.00 -15.81
CA LYS A 7 -20.84 18.18 -17.27
C LYS A 7 -19.91 17.28 -18.10
N ARG A 8 -19.16 16.35 -17.47
CA ARG A 8 -18.18 15.47 -18.13
C ARG A 8 -17.24 16.20 -19.10
N ARG A 9 -16.77 17.38 -18.69
CA ARG A 9 -15.79 18.17 -19.46
C ARG A 9 -14.38 17.75 -19.08
N GLU A 10 -13.40 18.02 -19.95
CA GLU A 10 -11.98 17.80 -19.67
C GLU A 10 -11.60 18.38 -18.29
N PRO A 11 -10.88 17.66 -17.43
CA PRO A 11 -10.24 16.34 -17.59
C PRO A 11 -11.12 15.12 -17.21
N PHE A 12 -12.39 15.34 -16.87
CA PHE A 12 -13.28 14.30 -16.34
C PHE A 12 -13.97 13.44 -17.42
N ASN A 13 -13.72 13.71 -18.71
CA ASN A 13 -14.20 12.92 -19.85
C ASN A 13 -13.27 11.77 -20.24
N ARG A 14 -12.15 11.62 -19.52
CA ARG A 14 -11.15 10.59 -19.80
C ARG A 14 -11.75 9.19 -19.73
N ARG A 15 -11.53 8.39 -20.77
CA ARG A 15 -11.88 6.95 -20.78
C ARG A 15 -10.99 6.17 -19.82
N PHE A 16 -11.58 5.16 -19.15
CA PHE A 16 -10.82 4.16 -18.40
C PHE A 16 -9.89 3.41 -19.35
N ARG A 17 -8.63 3.24 -18.94
CA ARG A 17 -7.69 2.37 -19.64
C ARG A 17 -7.87 0.93 -19.16
N ASP A 18 -7.54 -0.04 -20.01
CA ASP A 18 -7.63 -1.45 -19.63
C ASP A 18 -6.71 -1.75 -18.44
N GLY A 19 -7.28 -2.36 -17.40
CA GLY A 19 -6.57 -2.68 -16.15
C GLY A 19 -6.34 -1.49 -15.19
N GLU A 20 -6.83 -0.29 -15.52
CA GLU A 20 -6.70 0.89 -14.66
C GLU A 20 -7.68 0.82 -13.48
N THR A 21 -7.17 0.95 -12.27
CA THR A 21 -8.01 1.07 -11.07
C THR A 21 -8.61 2.47 -10.96
N VAL A 22 -9.75 2.60 -10.27
CA VAL A 22 -10.41 3.90 -10.04
C VAL A 22 -9.47 4.93 -9.42
N LYS A 23 -8.60 4.50 -8.49
CA LYS A 23 -7.58 5.37 -7.89
C LYS A 23 -6.58 5.88 -8.93
N GLN A 24 -6.08 5.02 -9.81
CA GLN A 24 -5.13 5.39 -10.86
C GLN A 24 -5.75 6.35 -11.89
N TRP A 25 -7.04 6.17 -12.20
CA TRP A 25 -7.76 7.10 -13.07
C TRP A 25 -7.81 8.51 -12.44
N TRP A 26 -8.15 8.61 -11.15
CA TRP A 26 -8.16 9.89 -10.43
C TRP A 26 -6.77 10.50 -10.21
N GLU A 27 -5.74 9.66 -10.03
CA GLU A 27 -4.34 10.12 -9.99
C GLU A 27 -3.92 10.79 -11.28
N ALA A 28 -4.44 10.30 -12.42
CA ALA A 28 -4.16 10.88 -13.70
C ALA A 28 -4.94 12.18 -13.94
N VAL A 29 -6.22 12.23 -13.56
CA VAL A 29 -7.04 13.47 -13.59
C VAL A 29 -6.46 14.57 -12.69
N ARG A 30 -5.83 14.20 -11.58
CA ARG A 30 -5.15 15.16 -10.68
C ARG A 30 -3.96 15.86 -11.34
N ARG A 31 -3.34 15.26 -12.38
CA ARG A 31 -2.19 15.87 -13.07
C ARG A 31 -2.60 17.13 -13.85
N ASP A 32 -3.86 17.23 -14.24
CA ASP A 32 -4.39 18.41 -14.92
C ASP A 32 -4.74 19.52 -13.94
N GLN A 33 -4.37 20.75 -14.29
CA GLN A 33 -4.59 21.94 -13.46
C GLN A 33 -6.07 22.15 -13.08
N MET A 34 -6.99 21.75 -13.97
CA MET A 34 -8.44 21.85 -13.75
C MET A 34 -9.02 20.73 -12.87
N GLY A 35 -8.26 19.67 -12.60
CA GLY A 35 -8.68 18.50 -11.83
C GLY A 35 -8.00 18.33 -10.47
N GLN A 36 -7.07 19.20 -10.09
CA GLN A 36 -6.20 19.01 -8.91
C GLN A 36 -6.96 18.80 -7.60
N VAL A 37 -7.91 19.67 -7.24
CA VAL A 37 -8.57 19.60 -5.92
C VAL A 37 -9.49 18.40 -5.86
N LEU A 38 -10.36 18.23 -6.87
CA LEU A 38 -11.30 17.11 -6.90
C LEU A 38 -10.57 15.76 -7.04
N GLY A 39 -9.52 15.70 -7.86
CA GLY A 39 -8.67 14.53 -8.00
C GLY A 39 -7.92 14.18 -6.71
N ALA A 40 -7.37 15.16 -6.00
CA ALA A 40 -6.71 14.92 -4.72
C ALA A 40 -7.67 14.37 -3.66
N LEU A 41 -8.90 14.89 -3.58
CA LEU A 41 -9.93 14.38 -2.67
C LEU A 41 -10.34 12.96 -3.03
N ALA A 42 -10.61 12.69 -4.31
CA ALA A 42 -10.98 11.35 -4.78
C ALA A 42 -9.88 10.33 -4.48
N VAL A 43 -8.61 10.64 -4.78
CA VAL A 43 -7.48 9.75 -4.46
C VAL A 43 -7.41 9.46 -2.97
N LYS A 44 -7.63 10.45 -2.10
CA LYS A 44 -7.64 10.24 -0.66
C LYS A 44 -8.79 9.31 -0.23
N ILE A 45 -10.01 9.56 -0.70
CA ILE A 45 -11.17 8.72 -0.38
C ILE A 45 -10.93 7.27 -0.81
N PHE A 46 -10.44 7.05 -2.04
CA PHE A 46 -10.14 5.72 -2.55
C PHE A 46 -8.86 5.09 -1.97
N SER A 47 -8.07 5.83 -1.18
CA SER A 47 -6.93 5.29 -0.44
C SER A 47 -7.29 4.78 0.96
N VAL A 48 -8.49 5.10 1.46
CA VAL A 48 -8.96 4.62 2.76
C VAL A 48 -9.36 3.16 2.63
N SER A 49 -8.80 2.32 3.51
CA SER A 49 -9.27 0.94 3.71
C SER A 49 -10.55 0.97 4.54
N VAL A 50 -11.62 0.35 4.05
CA VAL A 50 -12.92 0.28 4.78
C VAL A 50 -12.86 -0.70 5.96
N ASN A 51 -11.80 -1.51 6.06
CA ASN A 51 -11.75 -2.63 6.99
C ASN A 51 -10.75 -2.40 8.14
N SER A 52 -11.25 -2.45 9.39
CA SER A 52 -10.44 -2.46 10.63
C SER A 52 -9.56 -3.71 10.75
N MET A 53 -9.87 -4.78 10.03
CA MET A 53 -9.18 -6.06 10.15
C MET A 53 -7.70 -6.01 9.75
N VAL A 54 -7.27 -5.00 8.99
CA VAL A 54 -5.84 -4.76 8.75
C VAL A 54 -5.13 -4.42 10.07
N ASP A 55 -5.73 -3.54 10.88
CA ASP A 55 -5.22 -3.17 12.19
C ASP A 55 -5.41 -4.30 13.20
N GLU A 56 -6.50 -5.08 13.10
CA GLU A 56 -6.71 -6.26 13.97
C GLU A 56 -5.64 -7.34 13.74
N ARG A 57 -5.21 -7.56 12.49
CA ARG A 57 -4.09 -8.48 12.18
C ARG A 57 -2.76 -7.97 12.73
N ALA A 58 -2.56 -6.65 12.75
CA ALA A 58 -1.41 -6.04 13.41
C ALA A 58 -1.49 -6.27 14.93
N MET A 59 -2.65 -6.03 15.54
CA MET A 59 -2.86 -6.24 16.98
C MET A 59 -2.75 -7.70 17.41
N SER A 60 -3.22 -8.65 16.61
CA SER A 60 -2.99 -10.08 16.86
C SER A 60 -1.50 -10.42 16.89
N SER A 61 -0.71 -9.77 16.03
CA SER A 61 0.75 -9.93 16.04
C SER A 61 1.40 -9.31 17.29
N VAL A 62 0.90 -8.17 17.77
CA VAL A 62 1.31 -7.57 19.06
C VAL A 62 1.06 -8.56 20.20
N THR A 63 -0.16 -9.11 20.28
CA THR A 63 -0.56 -10.04 21.33
C THR A 63 0.27 -11.32 21.29
N TRP A 64 0.62 -11.81 20.11
CA TRP A 64 1.48 -13.00 19.97
C TRP A 64 2.91 -12.72 20.46
N LEU A 65 3.47 -11.55 20.16
CA LEU A 65 4.82 -11.16 20.57
C LEU A 65 4.93 -10.88 22.08
N ASN A 66 3.86 -10.40 22.73
CA ASN A 66 3.85 -10.01 24.15
C ASN A 66 2.90 -10.90 24.99
N SER A 67 2.69 -12.15 24.57
CA SER A 67 1.80 -13.05 25.32
C SER A 67 2.28 -13.17 26.78
N LYS A 68 1.35 -13.34 27.73
CA LYS A 68 1.58 -13.32 29.19
C LYS A 68 2.76 -14.19 29.69
N LEU A 69 3.16 -15.21 28.92
CA LEU A 69 4.24 -16.15 29.22
C LEU A 69 5.55 -15.89 28.44
N ARG A 70 5.54 -15.03 27.42
CA ARG A 70 6.71 -14.73 26.57
C ARG A 70 6.99 -13.22 26.63
N SER A 71 8.03 -12.88 27.37
CA SER A 71 8.75 -11.60 27.40
C SER A 71 7.90 -10.33 27.44
N ARG A 72 8.00 -9.57 28.55
CA ARG A 72 7.51 -8.18 28.66
C ARG A 72 8.39 -7.24 27.84
N GLN A 73 8.30 -7.36 26.51
CA GLN A 73 8.96 -6.40 25.62
C GLN A 73 8.34 -5.02 25.85
N ASP A 74 9.18 -4.00 25.83
CA ASP A 74 8.72 -2.63 25.91
C ASP A 74 7.83 -2.29 24.70
N ILE A 75 6.86 -1.41 24.93
CA ILE A 75 5.85 -1.06 23.92
C ILE A 75 6.50 -0.40 22.71
N LEU A 76 7.58 0.38 22.93
CA LEU A 76 8.35 0.98 21.84
C LEU A 76 9.00 -0.09 20.97
N THR A 77 9.62 -1.10 21.59
CA THR A 77 10.23 -2.23 20.87
C THR A 77 9.21 -3.02 20.04
N LEU A 78 8.00 -3.22 20.56
CA LEU A 78 6.92 -3.85 19.81
C LEU A 78 6.50 -3.02 18.60
N ASN A 79 6.36 -1.72 18.78
CA ASN A 79 5.97 -0.80 17.70
C ASN A 79 7.00 -0.82 16.57
N ASP A 80 8.28 -0.68 16.91
CA ASP A 80 9.39 -0.73 15.95
C ASP A 80 9.41 -2.08 15.21
N THR A 81 9.23 -3.19 15.93
CA THR A 81 9.19 -4.54 15.33
C THR A 81 8.05 -4.68 14.33
N ILE A 82 6.88 -4.12 14.63
CA ILE A 82 5.71 -4.16 13.76
C ILE A 82 5.89 -3.25 12.55
N MET A 83 6.43 -2.05 12.74
CA MET A 83 6.75 -1.13 11.64
C MET A 83 7.76 -1.72 10.67
N ILE A 84 8.85 -2.32 11.20
CA ILE A 84 9.87 -3.03 10.39
C ILE A 84 9.21 -4.16 9.59
N ARG A 85 8.40 -5.00 10.24
CA ARG A 85 7.68 -6.09 9.56
C ARG A 85 6.71 -5.58 8.49
N GLY A 86 5.98 -4.50 8.78
CA GLY A 86 5.07 -3.84 7.84
C GLY A 86 5.80 -3.31 6.61
N TRP A 87 6.95 -2.67 6.80
CA TRP A 87 7.80 -2.17 5.73
C TRP A 87 8.33 -3.29 4.84
N HIS A 88 8.81 -4.40 5.40
CA HIS A 88 9.26 -5.56 4.62
C HIS A 88 8.12 -6.22 3.84
N ARG A 89 6.90 -6.20 4.37
CA ARG A 89 5.73 -6.75 3.68
C ARG A 89 5.28 -5.87 2.50
N TRP A 90 5.40 -4.55 2.63
CA TRP A 90 4.96 -3.60 1.62
C TRP A 90 5.98 -3.41 0.48
N ASN A 91 7.29 -3.59 0.72
CA ASN A 91 8.33 -3.42 -0.30
C ASN A 91 8.67 -4.74 -1.04
N PRO A 92 8.19 -4.95 -2.28
CA PRO A 92 8.47 -6.18 -3.05
C PRO A 92 9.91 -6.30 -3.55
N GLN A 93 10.71 -5.21 -3.55
CA GLN A 93 12.09 -5.25 -4.07
C GLN A 93 13.03 -6.04 -3.15
N VAL A 94 12.78 -6.03 -1.84
CA VAL A 94 13.56 -6.84 -0.89
C VAL A 94 13.18 -8.31 -1.02
N SER A 95 11.88 -8.64 -1.09
CA SER A 95 11.44 -10.03 -1.21
C SER A 95 11.87 -10.69 -2.52
N ALA A 96 11.81 -10.00 -3.67
CA ALA A 96 12.27 -10.55 -4.94
C ALA A 96 13.79 -10.83 -4.95
N THR A 97 14.61 -9.96 -4.35
CA THR A 97 16.08 -10.09 -4.33
C THR A 97 16.55 -11.28 -3.48
N PHE A 98 15.87 -11.60 -2.38
CA PHE A 98 16.19 -12.78 -1.56
C PHE A 98 15.91 -14.10 -2.29
N TYR A 99 14.82 -14.18 -3.07
CA TYR A 99 14.50 -15.39 -3.83
C TYR A 99 15.35 -15.56 -5.10
N THR A 100 15.80 -14.47 -5.74
CA THR A 100 16.69 -14.54 -6.91
C THR A 100 18.14 -14.84 -6.54
N GLY A 101 18.64 -14.31 -5.41
CA GLY A 101 20.00 -14.61 -4.91
C GLY A 101 20.20 -16.06 -4.46
N LEU A 102 19.16 -16.71 -3.92
CA LEU A 102 19.20 -18.13 -3.54
C LEU A 102 19.16 -19.07 -4.76
N ARG A 103 18.60 -18.64 -5.91
CA ARG A 103 18.57 -19.43 -7.14
C ARG A 103 19.91 -19.42 -7.89
N THR A 104 20.65 -18.31 -7.84
CA THR A 104 21.97 -18.22 -8.48
C THR A 104 23.03 -19.03 -7.73
N SER A 105 23.04 -19.04 -6.39
CA SER A 105 23.97 -19.86 -5.61
C SER A 105 23.73 -21.37 -5.73
N LEU A 106 22.49 -21.83 -5.94
CA LEU A 106 22.18 -23.26 -6.17
C LEU A 106 22.52 -23.73 -7.59
N THR A 107 22.69 -22.81 -8.56
CA THR A 107 23.07 -23.17 -9.94
C THR A 107 24.59 -23.19 -10.12
N THR A 108 25.34 -22.40 -9.35
CA THR A 108 26.83 -22.41 -9.37
C THR A 108 27.45 -23.56 -8.56
N MET A 109 26.67 -24.26 -7.73
CA MET A 109 27.12 -25.42 -6.96
C MET A 109 26.76 -26.77 -7.63
N ARG A 110 26.44 -26.73 -8.94
CA ARG A 110 26.31 -27.89 -9.84
C ARG A 110 27.03 -27.60 -11.16
N VAL A 111 28.34 -27.41 -11.11
CA VAL A 111 29.28 -27.65 -12.22
C VAL A 111 30.51 -28.32 -11.62
#